data_AF-A0A835X386-F1
#
_entry.id   AF-A0A835X386-F1
#
_cell.length_a   1.000
_cell.length_b   1.000
_cell.length_c   1.000
_cell.angle_alpha   90.00
_cell.angle_beta   90.00
_cell.angle_gamma   90.00
#
_symmetry.space_group_name_H-M   'P 1'
#
loop_
_entity.id
_entity.type
_entity.pdbx_description
1 polymer ?
#
loop_
_entity_poly.entity_id
_entity_poly.type
_entity_poly.pdbx_seq_one_letter_code
_entity_poly.pdbx_strand_id
1 'polypeptide(L)' 'MIHGKATVIDSKNSKLMDKIHKLLISKYPQYKKIGLGNYCITINPTKVTFWNNS' A
#
# COMPACT_ATOMS: atom_id res chain seq x y z
N MET A 1 6.82 -11.23 -8.80
CA MET A 1 6.98 -9.86 -9.34
C MET A 1 5.62 -9.30 -9.71
N ILE A 2 5.27 -8.12 -9.20
CA ILE A 2 4.02 -7.43 -9.51
C ILE A 2 4.34 -6.33 -10.52
N HIS A 3 3.69 -6.38 -11.68
CA HIS A 3 3.67 -5.29 -12.65
C HIS A 3 2.33 -4.59 -12.57
N GLY A 4 2.33 -3.26 -12.66
CA GLY A 4 1.11 -2.48 -12.53
C GLY A 4 1.36 -1.00 -12.67
N LYS A 5 0.27 -0.22 -12.72
CA LYS A 5 0.35 1.24 -12.72
C LYS A 5 0.49 1.74 -11.28
N ALA A 6 1.56 2.47 -11.01
CA ALA A 6 1.75 3.14 -9.73
C ALA A 6 1.11 4.53 -9.75
N THR A 7 0.48 4.91 -8.65
CA THR A 7 -0.07 6.25 -8.42
C THR A 7 0.29 6.72 -7.01
N VAL A 8 0.55 8.02 -6.88
CA VAL A 8 0.76 8.64 -5.57
C VAL A 8 -0.59 9.16 -5.07
N ILE A 9 -0.93 8.78 -3.85
CA ILE A 9 -2.10 9.29 -3.12
C ILE A 9 -1.58 10.24 -2.05
N ASP A 10 -2.16 11.44 -1.98
CA ASP A 10 -1.89 12.42 -0.93
C ASP A 10 -3.02 12.46 0.11
N SER A 11 -2.77 13.18 1.20
CA SER A 11 -3.72 13.34 2.31
C SER A 11 -4.99 14.11 1.97
N LYS A 12 -5.12 14.69 0.76
CA LYS A 12 -6.35 15.39 0.36
C LYS A 12 -7.52 14.42 0.23
N ASN A 13 -7.24 13.14 0.01
CA ASN A 13 -8.25 12.07 -0.05
C ASN A 13 -8.31 11.31 1.28
N SER A 14 -8.71 12.01 2.35
CA SER A 14 -8.67 11.53 3.75
C SER A 14 -9.35 10.17 3.96
N LYS A 15 -10.53 9.96 3.35
CA LYS A 15 -11.27 8.69 3.47
C LYS A 15 -10.52 7.49 2.89
N LEU A 16 -9.75 7.70 1.81
CA LEU A 16 -8.96 6.65 1.19
C LEU A 16 -7.69 6.38 2.00
N MET A 17 -7.05 7.44 2.50
CA MET A 17 -5.86 7.34 3.36
C MET A 17 -6.17 6.60 4.67
N ASP A 18 -7.30 6.86 5.32
CA ASP A 18 -7.72 6.13 6.53
C ASP A 18 -7.85 4.62 6.29
N LYS A 19 -8.39 4.22 5.13
CA LYS A 19 -8.50 2.80 4.76
C LYS A 19 -7.12 2.18 4.56
N ILE A 20 -6.23 2.88 3.86
CA ILE A 20 -4.85 2.43 3.63
C ILE A 20 -4.10 2.29 4.95
N HIS A 21 -4.22 3.28 5.84
CA HIS A 21 -3.58 3.26 7.15
C HIS A 21 -4.06 2.09 8.01
N LYS A 22 -5.38 1.83 8.03
CA LYS A 22 -5.95 0.65 8.71
C LYS A 22 -5.38 -0.66 8.16
N LEU A 23 -5.26 -0.80 6.84
CA LEU A 23 -4.69 -2.00 6.20
C LEU A 23 -3.21 -2.17 6.56
N LEU A 24 -2.42 -1.09 6.53
CA LEU A 24 -1.00 -1.12 6.86
C LEU A 24 -0.76 -1.46 8.33
N ILE A 25 -1.52 -0.87 9.25
CA ILE A 25 -1.44 -1.17 10.69
C ILE A 25 -1.85 -2.62 10.97
N SER A 26 -2.90 -3.11 10.29
CA SER A 26 -3.34 -4.49 10.46
C SER A 26 -2.31 -5.51 9.98
N LYS A 27 -1.58 -5.20 8.90
CA LYS A 27 -0.56 -6.10 8.35
C LYS A 27 0.78 -5.97 9.07
N TYR A 28 1.12 -4.76 9.52
CA TYR A 28 2.40 -4.42 10.13
C TYR A 28 2.14 -3.58 11.41
N PRO A 29 1.99 -4.23 12.57
CA PRO A 29 1.69 -3.55 13.85
C PRO A 29 2.73 -2.50 14.27
N GLN A 30 3.94 -2.55 13.70
CA GLN A 30 5.02 -1.58 13.95
C GLN A 30 4.60 -0.14 13.64
N TYR A 31 3.68 0.05 12.68
CA TYR A 31 3.15 1.37 12.34
C TYR A 31 2.33 2.03 13.47
N LYS A 32 1.86 1.27 14.47
CA LYS A 32 1.23 1.87 15.66
C LYS A 32 2.18 2.75 16.48
N LYS A 33 3.49 2.44 16.45
CA LYS A 33 4.52 3.18 17.18
C LYS A 33 5.22 4.22 16.31
N ILE A 34 5.47 3.89 15.04
CA ILE A 34 6.27 4.73 14.12
C ILE A 34 5.42 5.81 13.43
N GLY A 35 4.09 5.62 13.37
CA GLY A 35 3.19 6.49 12.62
C GLY A 35 3.24 6.20 11.12
N LEU A 36 2.32 6.82 10.37
CA LEU A 36 2.18 6.67 8.92
C LEU A 36 2.30 8.03 8.25
N GLY A 37 2.91 8.05 7.06
CA GLY A 37 3.12 9.28 6.30
C GLY A 37 1.87 9.80 5.59
N ASN A 38 2.00 11.04 5.08
CA ASN A 38 0.94 11.76 4.36
C ASN A 38 0.84 11.42 2.87
N TYR A 39 1.77 10.61 2.36
CA TYR A 39 1.79 10.14 0.98
C TYR A 39 1.83 8.61 0.96
N CYS A 40 1.13 8.01 0.00
CA CYS A 40 1.13 6.58 -0.22
C CYS A 40 1.33 6.27 -1.70
N ILE A 41 2.11 5.23 -2.00
CA ILE A 41 2.22 4.66 -3.34
C ILE A 41 1.26 3.49 -3.42
N THR A 42 0.26 3.58 -4.31
CA THR A 42 -0.63 2.47 -4.64
C THR A 42 -0.27 1.92 -6.00
N ILE A 43 -0.16 0.60 -6.10
CA ILE A 43 0.10 -0.09 -7.36
C ILE A 43 -1.17 -0.84 -7.73
N ASN A 44 -1.78 -0.49 -8.86
CA ASN A 44 -2.87 -1.27 -9.45
C ASN A 44 -2.26 -2.38 -10.32
N PRO A 45 -2.29 -3.67 -9.89
CA PRO A 45 -1.61 -4.74 -10.61
C PRO A 45 -2.26 -4.99 -11.97
N THR A 46 -1.45 -5.14 -13.01
CA THR A 46 -1.88 -5.58 -14.35
C THR A 46 -1.39 -6.99 -14.68
N LYS A 47 -0.25 -7.39 -14.11
CA LYS A 47 0.32 -8.74 -14.28
C LYS A 47 1.08 -9.14 -13.03
N VAL A 48 0.92 -10.39 -12.61
CA VAL A 48 1.72 -10.97 -11.52
C VAL A 48 2.46 -12.18 -12.06
N THR A 49 3.78 -12.15 -11.96
CA THR A 49 4.66 -13.26 -12.33
C THR A 49 5.15 -13.92 -11.07
N PHE A 50 4.79 -15.18 -10.88
CA PHE A 50 5.28 -15.99 -9.78
C PHE A 50 6.42 -16.88 -10.31
N TRP A 51 7.52 -16.91 -9.58
CA TRP A 51 8.54 -17.93 -9.81
C TRP A 51 8.15 -19.15 -8.99
N ASN A 52 7.96 -20.28 -9.65
CA ASN A 52 7.72 -21.55 -8.98
C ASN A 52 8.92 -22.46 -9.29
N ASN A 53 9.73 -22.72 -8.27
CA ASN A 53 10.80 -23.71 -8.35
C ASN A 53 10.18 -25.04 -7.88
N SER A 54 9.51 -25.73 -8.80
CA SER A 54 9.14 -27.14 -8.59
C SER A 54 10.29 -28.04 -8.98
#